data_AF-A0A0P7BZ09-F1
#
_entry.id   AF-A0A0P7BZ09-F1
#
_cell.length_a   1.000
_cell.length_b   1.000
_cell.length_c   1.000
_cell.angle_alpha   90.00
_cell.angle_beta   90.00
_cell.angle_gamma   90.00
#
_symmetry.space_group_name_H-M   'P 1'
#
loop_
_entity.id
_entity.type
_entity.pdbx_description
1 polymer ?
#
loop_
_entity_poly.entity_id
_entity_poly.type
_entity_poly.pdbx_seq_one_letter_code
_entity_poly.pdbx_strand_id
1 'polypeptide(L)'
;LDQPDRTRAVDNLVSIFSRVYHESWGPRTDDIFRAGLLTLAAQPEVPVLTQLPRLLTDGAYRERLVGEVRKGADNAILAGFWEWYEALSEPAQAHAVAPLMNKLRGFLLRPFVRAAIAAGPSTVDMDAVLNDGGVCLVRIAQDALGVETAALMGSIVVSAVWQATTRRARMPQGKRPDASLFLDEAVRHEALQV
;
A
#
# COMPACT_ATOMS: atom_id res chain seq x y z
N LEU A 1 -2.03 13.50 -4.27
CA LEU A 1 -2.41 12.93 -2.96
C LEU A 1 -1.72 13.75 -1.89
N ASP A 2 -2.50 14.46 -1.08
CA ASP A 2 -2.01 15.27 0.04
C ASP A 2 -1.38 14.37 1.11
N GLN A 3 -0.54 14.93 1.97
CA GLN A 3 0.19 14.20 3.02
C GLN A 3 -0.72 13.33 3.93
N PRO A 4 -1.93 13.78 4.35
CA PRO A 4 -2.86 12.95 5.12
C PRO A 4 -3.42 11.75 4.35
N ASP A 5 -3.59 11.88 3.03
CA ASP A 5 -4.07 10.78 2.19
C ASP A 5 -2.99 9.72 1.99
N ARG A 6 -1.71 10.14 1.93
CA ARG A 6 -0.58 9.21 1.82
C ARG A 6 -0.43 8.35 3.06
N THR A 7 -0.55 8.91 4.27
CA THR A 7 -0.48 8.13 5.52
C THR A 7 -1.60 7.08 5.60
N ARG A 8 -2.84 7.45 5.23
CA ARG A 8 -3.95 6.49 5.16
C ARG A 8 -3.72 5.39 4.14
N ALA A 9 -3.13 5.72 3.00
CA ALA A 9 -2.75 4.73 2.00
C ALA A 9 -1.71 3.73 2.55
N VAL A 10 -0.76 4.20 3.36
CA VAL A 10 0.19 3.31 4.07
C VAL A 10 -0.54 2.39 5.04
N ASP A 11 -1.40 2.92 5.91
CA ASP A 11 -2.16 2.11 6.88
C ASP A 11 -3.00 1.03 6.20
N ASN A 12 -3.66 1.40 5.10
CA ASN A 12 -4.45 0.47 4.30
C ASN A 12 -3.58 -0.62 3.68
N LEU A 13 -2.42 -0.28 3.10
CA LEU A 13 -1.52 -1.29 2.55
C LEU A 13 -0.98 -2.23 3.63
N VAL A 14 -0.56 -1.71 4.78
CA VAL A 14 -0.10 -2.55 5.91
C VAL A 14 -1.20 -3.50 6.35
N SER A 15 -2.42 -3.00 6.54
CA SER A 15 -3.59 -3.81 6.93
C SER A 15 -3.92 -4.90 5.91
N ILE A 16 -3.89 -4.58 4.61
CA ILE A 16 -4.18 -5.56 3.56
C ILE A 16 -3.12 -6.66 3.54
N PHE A 17 -1.83 -6.31 3.58
CA PHE A 17 -0.75 -7.29 3.59
C PHE A 17 -0.77 -8.16 4.85
N SER A 18 -1.02 -7.57 6.03
CA SER A 18 -1.07 -8.32 7.29
C SER A 18 -2.21 -9.33 7.33
N ARG A 19 -3.38 -8.99 6.77
CA ARG A 19 -4.52 -9.91 6.67
C ARG A 19 -4.27 -11.03 5.65
N VAL A 20 -3.76 -10.69 4.46
CA VAL A 20 -3.47 -11.70 3.42
C VAL A 20 -2.38 -12.68 3.86
N TYR A 21 -1.34 -12.21 4.55
CA TYR A 21 -0.20 -13.03 4.97
C TYR A 21 -0.22 -13.38 6.47
N HIS A 22 -1.39 -13.38 7.12
CA HIS A 22 -1.56 -13.43 8.58
C HIS A 22 -0.77 -14.56 9.27
N GLU A 23 -0.69 -15.75 8.66
CA GLU A 23 0.04 -16.91 9.21
C GLU A 23 1.55 -16.66 9.39
N SER A 24 2.13 -15.74 8.60
CA SER A 24 3.56 -15.45 8.60
C SER A 24 3.88 -13.95 8.72
N TRP A 25 2.94 -13.17 9.25
CA TRP A 25 3.07 -11.73 9.48
C TRP A 25 3.35 -11.44 10.96
N GLY A 26 4.63 -11.26 11.30
CA GLY A 26 5.05 -10.92 12.66
C GLY A 26 5.21 -9.41 12.91
N PRO A 27 5.31 -8.97 14.18
CA PRO A 27 5.47 -7.56 14.55
C PRO A 27 6.64 -6.87 13.84
N ARG A 28 7.76 -7.58 13.67
CA ARG A 28 8.93 -7.07 12.95
C ARG A 28 8.66 -6.85 11.46
N THR A 29 7.93 -7.76 10.81
CA THR A 29 7.54 -7.62 9.40
C THR A 29 6.64 -6.41 9.23
N ASP A 30 5.68 -6.22 10.14
CA ASP A 30 4.78 -5.07 10.16
C ASP A 30 5.55 -3.75 10.26
N ASP A 31 6.44 -3.66 11.26
CA ASP A 31 7.22 -2.45 11.53
C ASP A 31 8.13 -2.07 10.36
N ILE A 32 8.88 -3.04 9.82
CA ILE A 32 9.74 -2.82 8.64
C ILE A 32 8.90 -2.40 7.42
N PHE A 33 7.75 -3.04 7.19
CA PHE A 33 6.89 -2.70 6.05
C PHE A 33 6.33 -1.29 6.18
N ARG A 34 5.79 -0.96 7.35
CA ARG A 34 5.22 0.35 7.68
C ARG A 34 6.26 1.45 7.56
N ALA A 35 7.43 1.31 8.19
CA ALA A 35 8.50 2.29 8.12
C ALA A 35 9.00 2.50 6.69
N GLY A 36 9.15 1.41 5.92
CA GLY A 36 9.50 1.48 4.50
C GLY A 36 8.47 2.25 3.67
N LEU A 37 7.18 1.96 3.86
CA LEU A 37 6.10 2.65 3.14
C LEU A 37 5.98 4.13 3.53
N LEU A 38 6.11 4.47 4.81
CA LEU A 38 6.13 5.88 5.27
C LEU A 38 7.31 6.65 4.67
N THR A 39 8.48 6.00 4.59
CA THR A 39 9.68 6.59 3.98
C THR A 39 9.48 6.88 2.50
N LEU A 40 8.85 5.97 1.76
CA LEU A 40 8.48 6.20 0.35
C LEU A 40 7.42 7.29 0.23
N ALA A 41 6.40 7.28 1.08
CA ALA A 41 5.31 8.26 1.07
C ALA A 41 5.77 9.69 1.37
N ALA A 42 6.85 9.85 2.13
CA ALA A 42 7.49 11.13 2.42
C ALA A 42 8.24 11.73 1.22
N GLN A 43 8.51 10.95 0.16
CA GLN A 43 9.21 11.45 -1.02
C GLN A 43 8.30 12.38 -1.84
N PRO A 44 8.85 13.41 -2.50
CA PRO A 44 8.06 14.32 -3.34
C PRO A 44 7.49 13.63 -4.58
N GLU A 45 8.22 12.64 -5.12
CA GLU A 45 7.80 11.81 -6.25
C GLU A 45 6.65 10.86 -5.86
N VAL A 46 5.94 10.32 -6.87
CA VAL A 46 4.88 9.33 -6.62
C VAL A 46 5.54 8.07 -6.04
N PRO A 47 5.21 7.67 -4.80
CA PRO A 47 5.82 6.52 -4.17
C PRO A 47 5.43 5.25 -4.92
N VAL A 48 6.42 4.43 -5.28
CA VAL A 48 6.18 3.18 -6.00
C VAL A 48 6.58 2.01 -5.08
N LEU A 49 5.63 1.10 -4.81
CA LEU A 49 5.87 -0.08 -3.95
C LEU A 49 7.06 -0.94 -4.42
N THR A 50 7.39 -0.91 -5.71
CA THR A 50 8.56 -1.59 -6.30
C THR A 50 9.90 -1.05 -5.81
N GLN A 51 9.95 0.16 -5.25
CA GLN A 51 11.15 0.74 -4.67
C GLN A 51 11.47 0.19 -3.27
N LEU A 52 10.49 -0.41 -2.59
CA LEU A 52 10.65 -0.91 -1.23
C LEU A 52 11.76 -1.97 -1.09
N PRO A 53 11.85 -3.00 -1.96
CA PRO A 53 13.00 -3.91 -1.98
C PRO A 53 14.36 -3.21 -1.99
N ARG A 54 14.49 -2.16 -2.81
CA ARG A 54 15.74 -1.41 -2.93
C ARG A 54 16.01 -0.59 -1.67
N LEU A 55 15.00 0.07 -1.11
CA LEU A 55 15.11 0.79 0.16
C LEU A 55 15.65 -0.11 1.30
N LEU A 56 15.22 -1.36 1.34
CA LEU A 56 15.63 -2.30 2.39
C LEU A 56 17.03 -2.88 2.19
N THR A 57 17.52 -2.95 0.94
CA THR A 57 18.75 -3.71 0.60
C THR A 57 19.91 -2.85 0.12
N ASP A 58 19.66 -1.69 -0.49
CA ASP A 58 20.66 -0.77 -1.01
C ASP A 58 20.87 0.37 -0.01
N GLY A 59 22.00 0.32 0.71
CA GLY A 59 22.33 1.30 1.75
C GLY A 59 22.46 2.74 1.22
N ALA A 60 23.06 2.92 0.04
CA ALA A 60 23.23 4.24 -0.57
C ALA A 60 21.89 4.83 -1.01
N TYR A 61 21.01 4.00 -1.58
CA TYR A 61 19.65 4.42 -1.90
C TYR A 61 18.87 4.78 -0.64
N ARG A 62 18.98 3.97 0.42
CA ARG A 62 18.33 4.22 1.70
C ARG A 62 18.78 5.53 2.34
N GLU A 63 20.08 5.76 2.45
CA GLU A 63 20.64 6.96 3.08
C GLU A 63 20.08 8.24 2.43
N ARG A 64 19.95 8.26 1.11
CA ARG A 64 19.33 9.37 0.38
C ARG A 64 17.88 9.62 0.78
N LEU A 65 17.05 8.58 0.84
CA LEU A 65 15.62 8.73 1.17
C LEU A 65 15.41 9.07 2.65
N VAL A 66 16.18 8.43 3.53
CA VAL A 66 16.14 8.65 4.98
C VAL A 66 16.67 10.05 5.33
N GLY A 67 17.65 10.56 4.58
CA GLY A 67 18.13 11.93 4.73
C GLY A 67 17.02 12.98 4.56
N GLU A 68 16.08 12.77 3.63
CA GLU A 68 14.91 13.65 3.49
C GLU A 68 13.89 13.48 4.63
N VAL A 69 13.68 12.25 5.10
CA VAL A 69 12.83 11.97 6.26
C VAL A 69 13.35 12.70 7.51
N ARG A 70 14.65 12.63 7.78
CA ARG A 70 15.32 13.25 8.94
C ARG A 70 15.21 14.78 8.96
N LYS A 71 14.99 15.43 7.81
CA LYS A 71 14.78 16.88 7.71
C LYS A 71 13.37 17.32 8.11
N GLY A 72 12.40 16.41 8.11
CA GLY A 72 11.01 16.69 8.49
C GLY A 72 10.83 16.71 10.01
N ALA A 73 10.33 17.81 10.55
CA ALA A 73 10.15 18.01 12.00
C ALA A 73 9.27 16.94 12.68
N ASP A 74 8.35 16.32 11.94
CA ASP A 74 7.39 15.34 12.46
C ASP A 74 7.84 13.87 12.33
N ASN A 75 9.08 13.61 11.89
CA ASN A 75 9.55 12.27 11.53
C ASN A 75 10.51 11.61 12.54
N ALA A 76 10.63 12.13 13.76
CA ALA A 76 11.60 11.64 14.75
C ALA A 76 11.48 10.13 15.04
N ILE A 77 10.26 9.59 15.10
CA ILE A 77 10.01 8.16 15.32
C ILE A 77 10.52 7.34 14.14
N LEU A 78 10.24 7.78 12.91
CA LEU A 78 10.68 7.09 11.69
C LEU A 78 12.20 7.18 11.53
N ALA A 79 12.82 8.29 11.92
CA ALA A 79 14.27 8.42 11.97
C ALA A 79 14.90 7.42 12.97
N GLY A 80 14.31 7.27 14.16
CA GLY A 80 14.76 6.30 15.17
C GLY A 80 14.67 4.84 14.70
N PHE A 81 13.63 4.49 13.92
CA PHE A 81 13.55 3.18 13.26
C PHE A 81 14.77 2.94 12.35
N TRP A 82 15.12 3.93 11.52
CA TRP A 82 16.26 3.79 10.60
C TRP A 82 17.61 3.76 11.32
N GLU A 83 17.76 4.48 12.44
CA GLU A 83 18.93 4.37 13.31
C GLU A 83 19.11 2.94 13.84
N TRP A 84 18.03 2.32 14.34
CA TRP A 84 18.06 0.92 14.75
C TRP A 84 18.43 -0.01 13.59
N TYR A 85 17.80 0.17 12.43
CA TYR A 85 18.04 -0.68 11.26
C TYR A 85 19.48 -0.57 10.74
N GLU A 86 20.02 0.66 10.69
CA GLU A 86 21.39 0.95 10.26
C GLU A 86 22.44 0.48 11.27
N ALA A 87 22.09 0.35 12.55
CA ALA A 87 22.96 -0.23 13.57
C ALA A 87 23.11 -1.77 13.46
N LEU A 88 22.24 -2.44 12.70
CA LEU A 88 22.37 -3.87 12.43
C LEU A 88 23.49 -4.14 11.43
N SER A 89 24.21 -5.26 11.62
CA SER A 89 25.14 -5.77 10.60
C SER A 89 24.41 -6.18 9.32
N GLU A 90 25.09 -6.19 8.18
CA GLU A 90 24.47 -6.59 6.90
C GLU A 90 23.78 -7.97 6.95
N PRO A 91 24.36 -9.03 7.58
CA PRO A 91 23.65 -10.30 7.74
C PRO A 91 22.39 -10.18 8.61
N ALA A 92 22.43 -9.35 9.66
CA ALA A 92 21.28 -9.13 10.53
C ALA A 92 20.17 -8.35 9.82
N GLN A 93 20.51 -7.35 9.00
CA GLN A 93 19.56 -6.65 8.13
C GLN A 93 18.90 -7.63 7.16
N ALA A 94 19.71 -8.43 6.44
CA ALA A 94 19.21 -9.42 5.49
C ALA A 94 18.25 -10.42 6.15
N HIS A 95 18.58 -10.91 7.34
CA HIS A 95 17.72 -11.81 8.11
C HIS A 95 16.42 -11.12 8.58
N ALA A 96 16.50 -9.87 9.03
CA ALA A 96 15.34 -9.09 9.48
C ALA A 96 14.33 -8.87 8.34
N VAL A 97 14.79 -8.58 7.12
CA VAL A 97 13.91 -8.28 5.98
C VAL A 97 13.49 -9.52 5.18
N ALA A 98 14.13 -10.68 5.36
CA ALA A 98 13.86 -11.88 4.56
C ALA A 98 12.38 -12.29 4.52
N PRO A 99 11.63 -12.31 5.65
CA PRO A 99 10.22 -12.69 5.64
C PRO A 99 9.36 -11.74 4.79
N LEU A 100 9.61 -10.44 4.88
CA LEU A 100 8.94 -9.40 4.10
C LEU A 100 9.30 -9.51 2.61
N MET A 101 10.60 -9.66 2.31
CA MET A 101 11.11 -9.79 0.96
C MET A 101 10.50 -10.96 0.19
N ASN A 102 10.28 -12.09 0.86
CA ASN A 102 9.63 -13.24 0.22
C ASN A 102 8.19 -12.94 -0.22
N LYS A 103 7.43 -12.20 0.60
CA LYS A 103 6.04 -11.81 0.30
C LYS A 103 5.99 -10.75 -0.79
N LEU A 104 6.85 -9.74 -0.70
CA LEU A 104 6.99 -8.72 -1.74
C LEU A 104 7.37 -9.33 -3.09
N ARG A 105 8.26 -10.33 -3.14
CA ARG A 105 8.58 -11.05 -4.38
C ARG A 105 7.36 -11.79 -4.94
N GLY A 106 6.63 -12.52 -4.10
CA GLY A 106 5.41 -13.23 -4.52
C GLY A 106 4.36 -12.30 -5.14
N PHE A 107 4.23 -11.09 -4.59
CA PHE A 107 3.33 -10.06 -5.13
C PHE A 107 3.87 -9.36 -6.38
N LEU A 108 5.09 -8.82 -6.32
CA LEU A 108 5.67 -7.96 -7.37
C LEU A 108 6.11 -8.72 -8.63
N LEU A 109 6.36 -10.03 -8.55
CA LEU A 109 6.74 -10.84 -9.72
C LEU A 109 5.55 -11.15 -10.64
N ARG A 110 4.31 -10.92 -10.19
CA ARG A 110 3.10 -11.14 -11.00
C ARG A 110 3.06 -10.10 -12.14
N PRO A 111 3.01 -10.51 -13.43
CA PRO A 111 3.03 -9.59 -14.57
C PRO A 111 1.95 -8.51 -14.52
N PHE A 112 0.74 -8.86 -14.07
CA PHE A 112 -0.38 -7.94 -13.89
C PHE A 112 -0.10 -6.87 -12.83
N VAL A 113 0.44 -7.27 -11.67
CA VAL A 113 0.81 -6.34 -10.59
C VAL A 113 1.91 -5.41 -11.07
N ARG A 114 2.93 -5.96 -11.75
CA ARG A 114 4.00 -5.14 -12.33
C ARG A 114 3.44 -4.15 -13.36
N ALA A 115 2.53 -4.56 -14.23
CA ALA A 115 1.89 -3.68 -15.20
C ALA A 115 1.06 -2.58 -14.53
N ALA A 116 0.25 -2.93 -13.53
CA ALA A 116 -0.56 -1.99 -12.77
C ALA A 116 0.29 -0.94 -12.02
N ILE A 117 1.40 -1.36 -11.43
CA ILE A 117 2.31 -0.45 -10.71
C ILE A 117 3.18 0.37 -11.68
N ALA A 118 3.60 -0.22 -12.81
CA ALA A 118 4.44 0.47 -13.81
C ALA A 118 3.67 1.46 -14.69
N ALA A 119 2.33 1.36 -14.74
CA ALA A 119 1.48 2.27 -15.51
C ALA A 119 1.49 3.72 -15.00
N GLY A 120 2.10 3.99 -13.84
CA GLY A 120 2.19 5.33 -13.27
C GLY A 120 0.93 5.71 -12.49
N PRO A 121 0.48 6.99 -12.52
CA PRO A 121 -0.75 7.41 -11.85
C PRO A 121 -1.93 6.55 -12.29
N SER A 122 -2.85 6.26 -11.35
CA SER A 122 -4.07 5.51 -11.66
C SER A 122 -4.81 6.15 -12.83
N THR A 123 -5.10 5.36 -13.86
CA THR A 123 -5.92 5.80 -14.99
C THR A 123 -7.41 5.86 -14.64
N VAL A 124 -7.78 5.38 -13.44
CA VAL A 124 -9.15 5.41 -12.92
C VAL A 124 -9.21 6.38 -11.75
N ASP A 125 -10.04 7.41 -11.89
CA ASP A 125 -10.38 8.36 -10.84
C ASP A 125 -11.73 7.98 -10.21
N MET A 126 -11.68 7.45 -8.99
CA MET A 126 -12.88 7.05 -8.25
C MET A 126 -13.73 8.23 -7.80
N ASP A 127 -13.13 9.40 -7.57
CA ASP A 127 -13.90 10.60 -7.23
C ASP A 127 -14.73 11.05 -8.44
N ALA A 128 -14.15 11.02 -9.65
CA ALA A 128 -14.89 11.29 -10.89
C ALA A 128 -16.02 10.27 -11.10
N VAL A 129 -15.74 8.96 -10.98
CA VAL A 129 -16.76 7.91 -11.15
C VAL A 129 -17.92 8.08 -10.17
N LEU A 130 -17.65 8.41 -8.90
CA LEU A 130 -18.68 8.54 -7.87
C LEU A 130 -19.42 9.89 -7.88
N ASN A 131 -18.82 10.96 -8.38
CA ASN A 131 -19.40 12.31 -8.33
C ASN A 131 -19.98 12.78 -9.67
N ASP A 132 -19.36 12.42 -10.79
CA ASP A 132 -19.79 12.83 -12.12
C ASP A 132 -20.67 11.75 -12.80
N GLY A 133 -20.74 10.57 -12.18
CA GLY A 133 -21.47 9.41 -12.67
C GLY A 133 -20.62 8.56 -13.60
N GLY A 134 -20.69 7.23 -13.41
CA GLY A 134 -19.95 6.29 -14.23
C GLY A 134 -20.09 4.85 -13.75
N VAL A 135 -19.53 3.92 -14.54
CA VAL A 135 -19.46 2.51 -14.19
C VAL A 135 -17.99 2.10 -14.21
N CYS A 136 -17.47 1.64 -13.06
CA CYS A 136 -16.14 1.07 -12.94
C CYS A 136 -16.24 -0.45 -12.82
N LEU A 137 -15.78 -1.16 -13.85
CA LEU A 137 -15.73 -2.62 -13.86
C LEU A 137 -14.33 -3.10 -13.50
N VAL A 138 -14.23 -3.91 -12.45
CA VAL A 138 -12.96 -4.46 -11.97
C VAL A 138 -12.99 -5.97 -12.12
N ARG A 139 -12.18 -6.49 -13.05
CA ARG A 139 -12.04 -7.94 -13.26
C ARG A 139 -10.75 -8.43 -12.59
N ILE A 140 -10.91 -9.28 -11.59
CA ILE A 140 -9.80 -9.95 -10.89
C ILE A 140 -9.85 -11.43 -11.23
N ALA A 141 -8.99 -11.85 -12.16
CA ALA A 141 -8.91 -13.24 -12.60
C ALA A 141 -8.14 -14.06 -11.56
N GLN A 142 -8.86 -14.69 -10.61
CA GLN A 142 -8.27 -15.44 -9.50
C GLN A 142 -7.44 -16.64 -9.96
N ASP A 143 -7.87 -17.31 -11.03
CA ASP A 143 -7.17 -18.41 -11.69
C ASP A 143 -5.79 -17.98 -12.23
N ALA A 144 -5.69 -16.77 -12.78
CA ALA A 144 -4.44 -16.23 -13.31
C ALA A 144 -3.53 -15.62 -12.23
N LEU A 145 -4.13 -15.07 -11.16
CA LEU A 145 -3.41 -14.32 -10.12
C LEU A 145 -3.04 -15.16 -8.90
N GLY A 146 -3.78 -16.24 -8.64
CA GLY A 146 -3.74 -16.96 -7.37
C GLY A 146 -4.57 -16.27 -6.28
N VAL A 147 -4.97 -17.05 -5.28
CA VAL A 147 -5.93 -16.64 -4.23
C VAL A 147 -5.45 -15.39 -3.47
N GLU A 148 -4.22 -15.41 -2.96
CA GLU A 148 -3.67 -14.30 -2.16
C GLU A 148 -3.55 -13.00 -2.94
N THR A 149 -3.08 -13.06 -4.20
CA THR A 149 -2.91 -11.87 -5.04
C THR A 149 -4.27 -11.32 -5.46
N ALA A 150 -5.23 -12.19 -5.79
CA ALA A 150 -6.60 -11.78 -6.09
C ALA A 150 -7.25 -11.10 -4.87
N ALA A 151 -7.06 -11.68 -3.68
CA ALA A 151 -7.52 -11.09 -2.43
C ALA A 151 -6.91 -9.71 -2.19
N LEU A 152 -5.59 -9.58 -2.34
CA LEU A 152 -4.88 -8.32 -2.15
C LEU A 152 -5.35 -7.23 -3.12
N MET A 153 -5.47 -7.57 -4.42
CA MET A 153 -5.96 -6.63 -5.43
C MET A 153 -7.41 -6.20 -5.16
N GLY A 154 -8.28 -7.14 -4.77
CA GLY A 154 -9.67 -6.85 -4.40
C GLY A 154 -9.75 -5.89 -3.22
N SER A 155 -8.97 -6.15 -2.16
CA SER A 155 -8.91 -5.28 -0.99
C SER A 155 -8.38 -3.88 -1.31
N ILE A 156 -7.38 -3.75 -2.19
CA ILE A 156 -6.89 -2.43 -2.62
C ILE A 156 -7.99 -1.64 -3.34
N VAL A 157 -8.73 -2.29 -4.24
CA VAL A 157 -9.82 -1.66 -5.00
C VAL A 157 -10.94 -1.22 -4.06
N VAL A 158 -11.39 -2.10 -3.16
CA VAL A 158 -12.45 -1.76 -2.19
C VAL A 158 -12.00 -0.64 -1.27
N SER A 159 -10.74 -0.66 -0.80
CA SER A 159 -10.18 0.43 0.00
C SER A 159 -10.16 1.76 -0.76
N ALA A 160 -9.83 1.76 -2.06
CA ALA A 160 -9.85 2.97 -2.89
C ALA A 160 -11.28 3.52 -3.02
N VAL A 161 -12.27 2.66 -3.25
CA VAL A 161 -13.69 3.04 -3.31
C VAL A 161 -14.17 3.58 -1.96
N TRP A 162 -13.79 2.95 -0.85
CA TRP A 162 -14.14 3.39 0.50
C TRP A 162 -13.56 4.78 0.83
N GLN A 163 -12.29 5.01 0.48
CA GLN A 163 -11.62 6.30 0.66
C GLN A 163 -12.32 7.41 -0.14
N ALA A 164 -12.63 7.16 -1.42
CA ALA A 164 -13.38 8.10 -2.25
C ALA A 164 -14.77 8.36 -1.67
N THR A 165 -15.45 7.32 -1.20
CA THR A 165 -16.78 7.45 -0.56
C THR A 165 -16.71 8.30 0.72
N THR A 166 -15.68 8.12 1.55
CA THR A 166 -15.53 8.87 2.80
C THR A 166 -15.22 10.35 2.55
N ARG A 167 -14.49 10.68 1.47
CA ARG A 167 -14.29 12.09 1.05
C ARG A 167 -15.63 12.79 0.77
N ARG A 168 -16.60 12.06 0.24
CA ARG A 168 -17.96 12.57 -0.04
C ARG A 168 -18.76 12.89 1.22
N ALA A 169 -18.30 12.48 2.41
CA ALA A 169 -18.92 12.86 3.68
C ALA A 169 -19.02 14.38 3.87
N ARG A 170 -18.11 15.14 3.24
CA ARG A 170 -18.10 16.62 3.27
C ARG A 170 -19.12 17.26 2.30
N MET A 171 -19.71 16.49 1.39
CA MET A 171 -20.70 16.99 0.43
C MET A 171 -22.10 17.01 1.04
N PRO A 172 -22.90 18.08 0.83
CA PRO A 172 -24.31 18.10 1.22
C PRO A 172 -25.09 16.94 0.60
N GLN A 173 -26.01 16.35 1.34
CA GLN A 173 -26.75 15.16 0.92
C GLN A 173 -27.42 15.33 -0.46
N GLY A 174 -28.09 16.46 -0.71
CA GLY A 174 -28.77 16.71 -1.99
C GLY A 174 -27.84 16.93 -3.20
N LYS A 175 -26.51 17.02 -2.98
CA LYS A 175 -25.50 17.12 -4.04
C LYS A 175 -24.65 15.86 -4.17
N ARG A 176 -25.00 14.78 -3.46
CA ARG A 176 -24.25 13.52 -3.46
C ARG A 176 -25.04 12.50 -4.31
N PRO A 177 -24.58 12.18 -5.53
CA PRO A 177 -25.21 11.13 -6.32
C PRO A 177 -25.24 9.79 -5.57
N ASP A 178 -26.29 9.01 -5.76
CA ASP A 178 -26.31 7.65 -5.23
C ASP A 178 -25.25 6.79 -5.92
N ALA A 179 -24.62 5.88 -5.17
CA ALA A 179 -23.62 4.96 -5.68
C ALA A 179 -23.80 3.58 -5.05
N SER A 180 -23.43 2.53 -5.77
CA SER A 180 -23.50 1.15 -5.31
C SER A 180 -22.22 0.41 -5.66
N LEU A 181 -21.77 -0.45 -4.75
CA LEU A 181 -20.64 -1.35 -4.95
C LEU A 181 -21.16 -2.79 -4.91
N PHE A 182 -20.98 -3.51 -6.01
CA PHE A 182 -21.35 -4.92 -6.12
C PHE A 182 -20.09 -5.78 -6.05
N LEU A 183 -20.05 -6.72 -5.11
CA LEU A 183 -18.94 -7.64 -4.89
C LEU A 183 -19.45 -9.07 -5.05
N ASP A 184 -19.10 -9.69 -6.18
CA ASP A 184 -19.54 -11.06 -6.50
C ASP A 184 -18.97 -12.10 -5.51
N GLU A 185 -17.79 -11.84 -4.96
CA GLU A 185 -17.03 -12.76 -4.09
C GLU A 185 -16.89 -12.27 -2.64
N ALA A 186 -17.86 -11.49 -2.14
CA ALA A 186 -17.79 -10.81 -0.82
C ALA A 186 -17.46 -11.74 0.36
N VAL A 187 -17.86 -13.02 0.30
CA VAL A 187 -17.68 -14.01 1.39
C VAL A 187 -16.23 -14.51 1.48
N ARG A 188 -15.42 -14.37 0.42
CA ARG A 188 -14.05 -14.93 0.35
C ARG A 188 -12.95 -13.95 0.75
N HIS A 189 -13.33 -12.70 1.03
CA HIS A 189 -12.39 -11.66 1.44
C HIS A 189 -12.63 -11.30 2.91
N GLU A 190 -12.20 -12.16 3.84
CA GLU A 190 -12.15 -11.84 5.28
C GLU A 190 -11.32 -10.57 5.57
N ALA A 191 -10.48 -10.17 4.61
CA ALA A 191 -9.77 -8.89 4.63
C ALA A 191 -10.65 -7.63 4.43
N LEU A 192 -11.97 -7.76 4.22
CA LEU A 192 -12.90 -6.65 3.99
C LEU A 192 -13.71 -6.21 5.22
N GLN A 193 -13.43 -6.73 6.42
CA GLN A 193 -14.02 -6.15 7.63
C GLN A 193 -13.40 -4.77 7.88
N VAL A 194 -14.13 -3.73 7.46
CA VAL A 194 -13.93 -2.31 7.80
C VAL A 194 -14.46 -2.07 9.19
#